data_AF-A0A8C9B714-F1
#
_entry.id   AF-A0A8C9B714-F1
#
_cell.length_a   1.000
_cell.length_b   1.000
_cell.length_c   1.000
_cell.angle_alpha   90.00
_cell.angle_beta   90.00
_cell.angle_gamma   90.00
#
_symmetry.space_group_name_H-M   'P 1'
#
loop_
_entity.id
_entity.type
_entity.pdbx_description
1 polymer ?
#
loop_
_entity_poly.entity_id
_entity_poly.type
_entity_poly.pdbx_seq_one_letter_code
_entity_poly.pdbx_strand_id
1 'polypeptide(L)'
;MKDPYIRELGLYGLEATLISVLSLEFLSLPSFSEKLSHPEGYGGLIFTSPRAVEVVELCLEKDNKTEVWRKSLKEKWNAKSVYVVGNATASLVNKIGLHTEGENCGNAEKLAECICSRESSALPLLFPCGTLKREILPKMLKDKGIPGEKAAPGYSPQQDPE
;
A
#
# COMPACT_ATOMS: atom_id res chain seq x y z
N MET A 1 -9.10 1.17 -21.19
CA MET A 1 -8.26 2.37 -21.38
C MET A 1 -6.93 1.89 -21.94
N LYS A 2 -6.39 2.48 -23.03
CA LYS A 2 -5.06 2.08 -23.55
C LYS A 2 -3.98 2.57 -22.60
N ASP A 3 -2.92 1.77 -22.45
CA ASP A 3 -1.73 2.14 -21.66
C ASP A 3 -1.18 3.51 -22.11
N PRO A 4 -0.79 4.40 -21.17
CA PRO A 4 -0.36 5.76 -21.51
C PRO A 4 0.86 5.78 -22.43
N TYR A 5 1.78 4.81 -22.35
CA TYR A 5 2.95 4.73 -23.20
C TYR A 5 2.58 4.31 -24.62
N ILE A 6 1.69 3.32 -24.80
CA ILE A 6 1.17 2.96 -26.13
C ILE A 6 0.47 4.16 -26.77
N ARG A 7 -0.34 4.87 -25.98
CA ARG A 7 -1.06 6.04 -26.48
C ARG A 7 -0.09 7.12 -26.96
N GLU A 8 0.92 7.45 -26.15
CA GLU A 8 1.89 8.50 -26.47
C GLU A 8 2.74 8.15 -27.69
N LEU A 9 3.25 6.91 -27.78
CA LEU A 9 4.01 6.44 -28.94
C LEU A 9 3.19 6.48 -30.23
N GLY A 10 1.91 6.12 -30.14
CA GLY A 10 0.98 6.19 -31.27
C GLY A 10 0.76 7.61 -31.80
N LEU A 11 0.88 8.66 -30.97
CA LEU A 11 0.80 10.05 -31.43
C LEU A 11 1.94 10.43 -32.40
N TYR A 12 3.07 9.72 -32.33
CA TYR A 12 4.23 9.91 -33.21
C TYR A 12 4.28 8.89 -34.34
N GLY A 13 3.19 8.15 -34.60
CA GLY A 13 3.12 7.15 -35.66
C GLY A 13 3.91 5.87 -35.36
N LEU A 14 4.32 5.65 -34.10
CA LEU A 14 5.03 4.45 -33.69
C LEU A 14 4.04 3.36 -33.28
N GLU A 15 4.17 2.19 -33.88
CA GLU A 15 3.41 1.01 -33.49
C GLU A 15 4.09 0.34 -32.29
N ALA A 16 3.37 0.25 -31.17
CA ALA A 16 3.89 -0.27 -29.91
C ALA A 16 3.00 -1.38 -29.37
N THR A 17 3.63 -2.47 -28.93
CA THR A 17 2.97 -3.59 -28.25
C THR A 17 3.49 -3.66 -26.83
N LEU A 18 2.58 -3.74 -25.86
CA LEU A 18 2.93 -3.92 -24.46
C LEU A 18 2.91 -5.41 -24.13
N ILE A 19 4.08 -5.93 -23.76
CA ILE A 19 4.24 -7.30 -23.26
C ILE A 19 4.44 -7.20 -21.76
N SER A 20 3.52 -7.77 -20.98
CA SER A 20 3.69 -7.90 -19.54
C SER A 20 4.83 -8.88 -19.26
N VAL A 21 5.84 -8.43 -18.52
CA VAL A 21 6.96 -9.28 -18.08
C VAL A 21 6.86 -9.63 -16.59
N LEU A 22 5.85 -9.10 -15.91
CA LEU A 22 5.62 -9.27 -14.48
C LEU A 22 4.12 -9.50 -14.24
N SER A 23 3.78 -10.69 -13.75
CA SER A 23 2.46 -10.97 -13.18
C SER A 23 2.51 -10.82 -11.66
N LEU A 24 1.37 -10.51 -11.06
CA LEU A 24 1.24 -10.30 -9.62
C LEU A 24 0.41 -11.42 -9.02
N GLU A 25 0.99 -12.13 -8.06
CA GLU A 25 0.27 -13.12 -7.27
C GLU A 25 -0.03 -12.54 -5.89
N PHE A 26 -1.32 -12.39 -5.56
CA PHE A 26 -1.75 -11.89 -4.25
C PHE A 26 -1.70 -13.00 -3.22
N LEU A 27 -0.83 -12.86 -2.21
CA LEU A 27 -0.62 -13.87 -1.17
C LEU A 27 -1.27 -13.43 0.14
N SER A 28 -1.72 -14.40 0.95
CA SER A 28 -2.16 -14.19 2.34
C SER A 28 -3.25 -13.13 2.60
N LEU A 29 -4.12 -12.86 1.61
CA LEU A 29 -5.25 -11.92 1.72
C LEU A 29 -6.13 -12.10 2.98
N PRO A 30 -6.46 -13.33 3.43
CA PRO A 30 -7.30 -13.49 4.64
C PRO A 30 -6.64 -12.95 5.90
N SER A 31 -5.34 -13.20 6.09
CA SER A 31 -4.59 -12.72 7.26
C SER A 31 -4.51 -11.19 7.28
N PHE A 32 -4.28 -10.57 6.12
CA PHE A 32 -4.25 -9.12 6.03
C PHE A 32 -5.63 -8.50 6.25
N SER A 33 -6.68 -9.11 5.70
CA SER A 33 -8.07 -8.69 5.89
C SER A 33 -8.51 -8.77 7.36
N GLU A 34 -8.07 -9.80 8.09
CA GLU A 34 -8.28 -9.91 9.53
C GLU A 34 -7.62 -8.74 10.28
N LYS A 35 -6.36 -8.43 9.99
CA LYS A 35 -5.65 -7.29 10.60
C LYS A 35 -6.31 -5.95 10.29
N LEU A 36 -6.76 -5.75 9.04
CA LEU A 36 -7.53 -4.57 8.62
C LEU A 36 -8.84 -4.39 9.40
N SER A 37 -9.39 -5.48 9.94
CA SER A 37 -10.64 -5.46 10.72
C SER A 37 -10.43 -5.05 12.18
N HIS A 38 -9.18 -4.96 12.64
CA HIS A 38 -8.81 -4.68 14.03
C HIS A 38 -7.89 -3.44 14.14
N PRO A 39 -8.37 -2.24 13.75
CA PRO A 39 -7.57 -1.01 13.77
C PRO A 39 -7.01 -0.69 15.17
N GLU A 40 -7.67 -1.10 16.25
CA GLU A 40 -7.22 -0.94 17.64
C GLU A 40 -5.85 -1.56 17.94
N GLY A 41 -5.43 -2.58 17.19
CA GLY A 41 -4.11 -3.19 17.33
C GLY A 41 -2.97 -2.37 16.72
N TYR A 42 -3.29 -1.30 15.98
CA TYR A 42 -2.32 -0.60 15.14
C TYR A 42 -2.30 0.91 15.40
N GLY A 43 -1.14 1.53 15.24
CA GLY A 43 -0.96 2.97 15.26
C GLY A 43 -1.39 3.65 13.96
N GLY A 44 -1.43 2.90 12.86
CA GLY A 44 -1.65 3.45 11.53
C GLY A 44 -1.36 2.47 10.39
N LEU A 45 -1.49 2.96 9.16
CA LEU A 45 -1.21 2.23 7.91
C LEU A 45 -0.08 2.90 7.13
N ILE A 46 0.68 2.11 6.38
CA ILE A 46 1.65 2.67 5.43
C ILE A 46 1.56 2.00 4.06
N PHE A 47 1.41 2.81 3.02
CA PHE A 47 1.35 2.39 1.63
C PHE A 47 2.52 2.97 0.82
N THR A 48 3.48 2.12 0.44
CA THR A 48 4.64 2.54 -0.34
C THR A 48 4.49 2.31 -1.85
N SER A 49 3.39 1.68 -2.27
CA SER A 49 3.16 1.26 -3.65
C SER A 49 1.65 1.21 -3.95
N PRO A 50 1.23 1.59 -5.17
CA PRO A 50 -0.14 1.37 -5.65
C PRO A 50 -0.64 -0.07 -5.44
N ARG A 51 0.25 -1.05 -5.60
CA ARG A 51 -0.06 -2.48 -5.46
C ARG A 51 -0.46 -2.85 -4.04
N ALA A 52 0.09 -2.16 -3.05
CA ALA A 52 -0.28 -2.34 -1.65
C ALA A 52 -1.74 -1.89 -1.39
N VAL A 53 -2.25 -0.94 -2.18
CA VAL A 53 -3.64 -0.48 -2.12
C VAL A 53 -4.57 -1.48 -2.80
N GLU A 54 -4.16 -2.02 -3.96
CA GLU A 54 -4.91 -3.08 -4.67
C GLU A 54 -5.15 -4.31 -3.77
N VAL A 55 -4.18 -4.67 -2.92
CA VAL A 55 -4.34 -5.74 -1.90
C VAL A 55 -5.50 -5.42 -0.94
N VAL A 56 -5.60 -4.17 -0.48
CA VAL A 56 -6.70 -3.74 0.41
C VAL A 56 -8.03 -3.85 -0.32
N GLU A 57 -8.13 -3.33 -1.54
CA GLU A 57 -9.35 -3.41 -2.35
C GLU A 57 -9.80 -4.87 -2.52
N LEU A 58 -8.87 -5.77 -2.87
CA LEU A 58 -9.16 -7.20 -2.98
C LEU A 58 -9.59 -7.85 -1.65
N CYS A 59 -8.99 -7.47 -0.53
CA CYS A 59 -9.41 -7.94 0.80
C CYS A 59 -10.83 -7.48 1.14
N LEU A 60 -11.20 -6.24 0.78
CA LEU A 60 -12.53 -5.71 1.02
C LEU A 60 -13.58 -6.41 0.16
N GLU A 61 -13.27 -6.69 -1.11
CA GLU A 61 -14.16 -7.38 -2.05
C GLU A 61 -14.36 -8.86 -1.68
N LYS A 62 -13.27 -9.62 -1.49
CA LYS A 62 -13.36 -11.08 -1.30
C LYS A 62 -14.04 -11.50 0.00
N ASP A 63 -13.92 -10.70 1.06
CA ASP A 63 -14.47 -11.06 2.36
C ASP A 63 -15.85 -10.45 2.62
N ASN A 64 -16.51 -9.88 1.60
CA ASN A 64 -17.76 -9.11 1.74
C ASN A 64 -17.65 -7.99 2.80
N LYS A 65 -16.44 -7.50 3.07
CA LYS A 65 -16.16 -6.48 4.10
C LYS A 65 -16.40 -5.07 3.61
N THR A 66 -16.73 -4.86 2.33
CA THR A 66 -17.04 -3.54 1.75
C THR A 66 -18.07 -2.76 2.58
N GLU A 67 -19.12 -3.43 3.07
CA GLU A 67 -20.14 -2.75 3.90
C GLU A 67 -19.59 -2.38 5.28
N VAL A 68 -18.89 -3.31 5.95
CA VAL A 68 -18.27 -3.08 7.26
C VAL A 68 -17.22 -1.96 7.17
N TRP A 69 -16.48 -1.92 6.07
CA TRP A 69 -15.52 -0.89 5.74
C TRP A 69 -16.16 0.49 5.65
N ARG A 70 -17.17 0.63 4.78
CA ARG A 70 -17.90 1.89 4.60
C ARG A 70 -18.59 2.35 5.88
N LYS A 71 -19.14 1.42 6.67
CA LYS A 71 -19.95 1.73 7.85
C LYS A 71 -19.11 2.09 9.07
N SER A 72 -17.93 1.49 9.24
CA SER A 72 -17.19 1.63 10.51
C SER A 72 -15.66 1.64 10.38
N LEU A 73 -15.04 0.72 9.63
CA LEU A 73 -13.58 0.57 9.67
C LEU A 73 -12.86 1.76 9.05
N LYS A 74 -13.40 2.33 7.96
CA LYS A 74 -12.81 3.48 7.27
C LYS A 74 -12.60 4.66 8.24
N GLU A 75 -13.60 5.01 9.05
CA GLU A 75 -13.48 6.11 10.02
C GLU A 75 -12.54 5.76 11.17
N LYS A 76 -12.52 4.51 11.62
CA LYS A 76 -11.55 4.06 12.65
C LYS A 76 -10.10 4.13 12.17
N TRP A 77 -9.86 3.86 10.89
CA TRP A 77 -8.55 4.00 10.26
C TRP A 77 -8.20 5.47 9.99
N ASN A 78 -9.16 6.32 9.63
CA ASN A 78 -8.95 7.77 9.48
C ASN A 78 -8.68 8.49 10.82
N ALA A 79 -9.08 7.89 11.95
CA ALA A 79 -8.70 8.38 13.28
C ALA A 79 -7.22 8.04 13.63
N LYS A 80 -6.48 7.41 12.72
CA LYS A 80 -5.09 6.99 12.87
C LYS A 80 -4.25 7.56 11.73
N SER A 81 -2.93 7.47 11.87
CA SER A 81 -1.99 7.94 10.87
C SER A 81 -1.98 7.01 9.64
N VAL A 82 -2.20 7.55 8.44
CA VAL A 82 -2.11 6.78 7.18
C VAL A 82 -1.05 7.42 6.29
N TYR A 83 0.10 6.78 6.20
CA TYR A 83 1.24 7.28 5.46
C TYR A 83 1.32 6.68 4.06
N VAL A 84 1.76 7.48 3.08
CA VAL A 84 1.93 7.02 1.70
C VAL A 84 3.23 7.52 1.09
N VAL A 85 3.75 6.79 0.09
CA VAL A 85 4.83 7.27 -0.78
C VAL A 85 4.26 7.54 -2.17
N GLY A 86 4.35 8.80 -2.60
CA GLY A 86 4.04 9.24 -3.96
C GLY A 86 2.54 9.47 -4.24
N ASN A 87 2.28 10.45 -5.11
CA ASN A 87 0.93 10.90 -5.46
C ASN A 87 0.06 9.82 -6.12
N ALA A 88 0.66 8.88 -6.85
CA ALA A 88 -0.07 7.77 -7.45
C ALA A 88 -0.69 6.86 -6.38
N THR A 89 0.08 6.51 -5.36
CA THR A 89 -0.39 5.72 -4.22
C THR A 89 -1.43 6.50 -3.41
N ALA A 90 -1.16 7.76 -3.10
CA ALA A 90 -2.09 8.64 -2.39
C ALA A 90 -3.46 8.72 -3.07
N SER A 91 -3.46 8.85 -4.40
CA SER A 91 -4.69 8.91 -5.20
C SER A 91 -5.54 7.65 -5.07
N LEU A 92 -4.92 6.46 -4.96
CA LEU A 92 -5.65 5.20 -4.76
C LEU A 92 -6.13 5.05 -3.32
N VAL A 93 -5.30 5.41 -2.33
CA VAL A 93 -5.69 5.37 -0.92
C VAL A 93 -6.86 6.33 -0.63
N ASN A 94 -6.88 7.49 -1.27
CA ASN A 94 -8.00 8.42 -1.17
C ASN A 94 -9.30 7.84 -1.79
N LYS A 95 -9.21 6.99 -2.84
CA LYS A 95 -10.39 6.33 -3.44
C LYS A 95 -11.04 5.32 -2.51
N ILE A 96 -10.25 4.62 -1.69
CA ILE A 96 -10.79 3.73 -0.64
C ILE A 96 -11.28 4.51 0.60
N GLY A 97 -11.15 5.83 0.57
CA GLY A 97 -11.74 6.75 1.56
C GLY A 97 -10.85 7.04 2.76
N LEU A 98 -9.54 6.76 2.67
CA LEU A 98 -8.57 7.07 3.72
C LEU A 98 -7.89 8.42 3.46
N HIS A 99 -7.61 9.18 4.52
CA HIS A 99 -6.86 10.44 4.47
C HIS A 99 -5.37 10.19 4.61
N THR A 100 -4.59 10.69 3.66
CA THR A 100 -3.17 10.34 3.54
C THR A 100 -2.24 11.46 3.96
N GLU A 101 -1.06 11.06 4.44
CA GLU A 101 0.08 11.95 4.71
C GLU A 101 1.37 11.40 4.08
N GLY A 102 2.30 12.29 3.75
CA GLY A 102 3.65 11.90 3.33
C GLY A 102 3.82 11.62 1.83
N GLU A 103 2.80 11.84 1.01
CA GLU A 103 2.83 11.68 -0.45
C GLU A 103 3.95 12.51 -1.11
N ASN A 104 4.30 13.64 -0.48
CA ASN A 104 5.35 14.57 -0.91
C ASN A 104 6.74 14.25 -0.32
N CYS A 105 6.89 13.24 0.54
CA CYS A 105 8.19 12.81 1.06
C CYS A 105 9.12 12.28 -0.05
N GLY A 106 8.55 11.85 -1.18
CA GLY A 106 9.29 11.47 -2.40
C GLY A 106 9.83 10.04 -2.40
N ASN A 107 10.28 9.52 -1.25
CA ASN A 107 10.74 8.13 -1.12
C ASN A 107 10.48 7.55 0.27
N ALA A 108 10.80 6.26 0.42
CA ALA A 108 10.58 5.49 1.63
C ALA A 108 11.46 5.97 2.81
N GLU A 109 12.68 6.43 2.53
CA GLU A 109 13.63 6.92 3.52
C GLU A 109 13.15 8.21 4.18
N LYS A 110 12.77 9.20 3.37
CA LYS A 110 12.23 10.47 3.85
C LYS A 110 10.90 10.32 4.55
N LEU A 111 10.08 9.35 4.10
CA LEU A 111 8.86 9.01 4.82
C LEU A 111 9.17 8.45 6.20
N ALA A 112 10.18 7.57 6.31
CA ALA A 112 10.63 7.03 7.60
C ALA A 112 11.05 8.15 8.56
N GLU A 113 11.83 9.13 8.09
CA GLU A 113 12.23 10.29 8.88
C GLU A 113 11.04 11.12 9.33
N CYS A 114 10.07 11.36 8.44
CA CYS A 114 8.82 12.07 8.75
C CYS A 114 8.05 11.36 9.88
N ILE A 115 7.84 10.05 9.75
CA ILE A 115 7.16 9.23 10.76
C ILE A 115 7.93 9.29 12.09
N CYS A 116 9.25 9.13 12.06
CA CYS A 116 10.08 9.15 13.27
C CYS A 116 10.06 10.50 14.01
N SER A 117 9.79 11.60 13.30
CA SER A 117 9.68 12.92 13.90
C SER A 117 8.32 13.21 14.53
N ARG A 118 7.28 12.46 14.16
CA ARG A 118 5.88 12.72 14.53
C ARG A 118 5.30 11.66 15.44
N GLU A 119 5.68 10.40 15.23
CA GLU A 119 4.99 9.27 15.81
C GLU A 119 5.61 8.83 17.14
N SER A 120 4.80 8.90 18.18
CA SER A 120 5.13 8.41 19.53
C SER A 120 4.30 7.20 19.94
N SER A 121 3.54 6.62 19.00
CA SER A 121 2.61 5.52 19.29
C SER A 121 3.39 4.25 19.67
N ALA A 122 2.98 3.63 20.76
CA ALA A 122 3.49 2.32 21.17
C ALA A 122 2.92 1.17 20.30
N LEU A 123 1.90 1.45 19.49
CA LEU A 123 1.27 0.46 18.61
C LEU A 123 1.98 0.37 17.26
N PRO A 124 2.04 -0.83 16.66
CA PRO A 124 2.71 -1.02 15.38
C PRO A 124 2.00 -0.31 14.23
N LEU A 125 2.77 0.17 13.26
CA LEU A 125 2.25 0.57 11.95
C LEU A 125 2.07 -0.69 11.08
N LEU A 126 0.94 -0.80 10.39
CA LEU A 126 0.62 -1.95 9.52
C LEU A 126 1.04 -1.67 8.07
N PHE A 127 1.77 -2.61 7.47
CA PHE A 127 2.29 -2.50 6.10
C PHE A 127 1.78 -3.64 5.20
N PRO A 128 1.08 -3.35 4.10
CA PRO A 128 0.85 -4.31 3.03
C PRO A 128 2.13 -4.40 2.18
N CYS A 129 3.06 -5.27 2.61
CA CYS A 129 4.36 -5.44 1.96
C CYS A 129 4.29 -6.44 0.81
N GLY A 130 5.14 -6.25 -0.21
CA GLY A 130 5.41 -7.27 -1.21
C GLY A 130 6.46 -8.29 -0.72
N THR A 131 6.67 -9.39 -1.46
CA THR A 131 7.70 -10.41 -1.15
C THR A 131 9.16 -9.91 -1.25
N LEU A 132 9.39 -8.74 -1.86
CA LEU A 132 10.75 -8.25 -2.09
C LEU A 132 11.41 -7.76 -0.80
N LYS A 133 12.49 -8.45 -0.40
CA LYS A 133 13.28 -8.27 0.83
C LYS A 133 13.96 -6.89 1.02
N ARG A 134 13.75 -5.92 0.12
CA ARG A 134 14.41 -4.60 0.12
C ARG A 134 13.47 -3.49 0.56
N GLU A 135 12.88 -3.62 1.73
CA GLU A 135 12.11 -2.52 2.30
C GLU A 135 12.94 -1.79 3.35
N ILE A 136 13.46 -0.65 2.93
CA ILE A 136 14.30 0.25 3.74
C ILE A 136 13.47 0.86 4.89
N LEU A 137 12.20 1.14 4.64
CA LEU A 137 11.29 1.77 5.60
C LEU A 137 11.07 0.96 6.89
N PRO A 138 10.66 -0.33 6.86
CA PRO A 138 10.52 -1.14 8.09
C PRO A 138 11.82 -1.28 8.89
N LYS A 139 12.97 -1.31 8.21
CA LYS A 139 14.27 -1.33 8.88
C LYS A 139 14.54 -0.02 9.60
N MET A 140 14.36 1.12 8.92
CA MET A 140 14.57 2.44 9.51
C MET A 140 13.65 2.72 10.70
N LEU A 141 12.37 2.31 10.61
CA LEU A 141 11.43 2.44 11.73
C LEU A 141 11.88 1.62 12.94
N LYS A 142 12.31 0.37 12.71
CA LYS A 142 12.85 -0.49 13.77
C LYS A 142 14.11 0.11 14.40
N ASP A 143 15.04 0.63 13.60
CA ASP A 143 16.27 1.27 14.08
C ASP A 143 15.99 2.52 14.93
N LYS A 144 14.83 3.15 14.73
CA LYS A 144 14.34 4.31 15.49
C LYS A 144 13.39 3.96 16.64
N GLY A 145 13.16 2.66 16.89
CA GLY A 145 12.31 2.18 17.98
C GLY A 145 10.81 2.26 17.71
N ILE A 146 10.39 2.51 16.47
CA ILE A 146 8.98 2.51 16.08
C ILE A 146 8.58 1.08 15.71
N PRO A 147 7.58 0.48 16.39
CA PRO A 147 7.10 -0.84 16.05
C PRO A 147 6.46 -0.83 14.67
N GLY A 148 6.87 -1.74 13.79
CA GLY A 148 6.29 -1.91 12.46
C GLY A 148 5.95 -3.37 12.22
N GLU A 149 4.71 -3.64 11.81
CA GLU A 149 4.23 -4.97 11.51
C GLU A 149 3.99 -5.13 10.01
N LYS A 150 4.82 -5.96 9.39
CA LYS A 150 4.59 -6.40 8.02
C LYS A 150 3.42 -7.38 8.02
N ALA A 151 2.39 -7.08 7.23
CA ALA A 151 1.49 -8.13 6.80
C ALA A 151 2.30 -9.20 6.05
N ALA A 152 1.87 -10.46 6.13
CA ALA A 152 2.37 -11.49 5.22
C ALA A 152 2.25 -10.96 3.77
N PRO A 153 3.17 -11.36 2.87
CA PRO A 153 3.32 -10.67 1.58
C PRO A 153 1.97 -10.57 0.89
N GLY A 154 1.49 -9.36 0.63
CA GLY A 154 0.21 -9.13 -0.01
C GLY A 154 0.27 -9.42 -1.50
N TYR A 155 1.47 -9.36 -2.10
CA TYR A 155 1.72 -9.64 -3.51
C TYR A 155 3.17 -10.11 -3.76
N SER A 156 3.36 -10.95 -4.78
CA SER A 156 4.68 -11.34 -5.31
C SER A 156 4.75 -11.07 -6.81
N PRO A 157 5.80 -10.41 -7.31
CA PRO A 157 6.10 -10.43 -8.74
C PRO A 157 6.44 -11.87 -9.16
N GLN A 158 5.74 -12.38 -10.16
CA GLN A 158 6.10 -13.57 -10.91
C GLN A 158 6.54 -13.15 -12.32
N GLN A 159 7.45 -13.93 -12.90
CA GLN A 159 7.78 -13.80 -14.32
C GLN A 159 6.61 -14.39 -15.10
N ASP A 160 6.04 -13.65 -16.04
CA ASP A 160 5.00 -14.23 -16.91
C ASP A 160 5.62 -15.41 -17.69
N PRO A 161 4.99 -16.60 -17.70
CA PRO A 161 5.45 -17.69 -18.55
C PRO A 161 5.31 -17.28 -20.02
N GLU A 162 6.37 -17.49 -20.80
CA GLU A 162 6.40 -17.25 -22.26
C GLU A 162 5.28 -17.97 -23.02
#